data_AF-A0A7U7L6T5-F1
#
_entry.id   AF-A0A7U7L6T5-F1
#
_cell.length_a   1.000
_cell.length_b   1.000
_cell.length_c   1.000
_cell.angle_alpha   90.00
_cell.angle_beta   90.00
_cell.angle_gamma   90.00
#
_symmetry.space_group_name_H-M   'P 1'
#
loop_
_entity.id
_entity.type
_entity.pdbx_description
1 polymer ?
#
loop_
_entity_poly.entity_id
_entity_poly.type
_entity_poly.pdbx_seq_one_letter_code
_entity_poly.pdbx_strand_id
1 'polypeptide(L)'
;MNEKYTGTDAMAEVATARHESGKDTTTSDELLKRRIYMEFQGFVLPMIGELINRLVLEGKSEDEVVAAVKTAAKGYSTFRLAFVRN
;
A
#
# COMPACT_ATOMS: atom_id res chain seq x y z
N MET A 1 45.14 1.74 -43.76
CA MET A 1 44.20 2.83 -43.45
C MET A 1 43.03 2.70 -44.41
N ASN A 2 41.78 2.43 -44.06
CA ASN A 2 41.07 2.44 -42.78
C ASN A 2 39.99 1.35 -42.80
N GLU A 3 39.84 0.65 -41.68
CA GLU A 3 38.64 -0.12 -41.36
C GLU A 3 37.45 0.83 -41.21
N LYS A 4 36.35 0.57 -41.93
CA LYS A 4 35.09 1.27 -41.71
C LYS A 4 34.32 0.55 -40.60
N TYR A 5 34.30 1.19 -39.44
CA TYR A 5 33.54 0.83 -38.25
C TYR A 5 32.03 0.89 -38.55
N THR A 6 31.38 -0.26 -38.71
CA THR A 6 29.92 -0.38 -38.67
C THR A 6 29.50 -0.51 -37.21
N GLY A 7 28.96 0.55 -36.60
CA GLY A 7 28.68 0.46 -35.17
C GLY A 7 27.94 1.62 -34.53
N THR A 8 27.02 2.30 -35.23
CA THR A 8 26.27 3.42 -34.62
C THR A 8 24.76 3.40 -34.77
N ASP A 9 24.15 2.47 -35.52
CA ASP A 9 22.67 2.44 -35.63
C ASP A 9 21.97 1.52 -34.61
N ALA A 10 22.63 0.46 -34.12
CA ALA A 10 21.97 -0.49 -33.20
C ALA A 10 21.84 0.04 -31.75
N MET A 11 22.61 1.06 -31.37
CA MET A 11 22.62 1.59 -29.99
C MET A 11 21.56 2.68 -29.75
N ALA A 12 21.10 3.35 -30.80
CA ALA A 12 20.08 4.38 -30.69
C ALA A 12 18.67 3.78 -30.47
N GLU A 13 18.38 2.64 -31.10
CA GLU A 13 17.07 1.98 -31.00
C GLU A 13 16.88 1.24 -29.66
N VAL A 14 17.97 0.72 -29.08
CA VAL A 14 17.94 0.09 -27.74
C VAL A 14 17.87 1.14 -26.63
N ALA A 15 18.36 2.35 -26.86
CA ALA A 15 18.28 3.44 -25.88
C ALA A 15 16.86 4.02 -25.74
N THR A 16 16.10 4.11 -26.82
CA THR A 16 14.67 4.50 -26.77
C THR A 16 13.80 3.40 -26.16
N ALA A 17 14.05 2.12 -26.47
CA ALA A 17 13.28 1.01 -25.90
C ALA A 17 13.50 0.82 -24.38
N ARG A 18 14.68 1.17 -23.86
CA ARG A 18 14.97 1.08 -22.41
C ARG A 18 14.47 2.27 -21.60
N HIS A 19 14.18 3.41 -22.25
CA HIS A 19 13.66 4.58 -21.54
C HIS A 19 12.14 4.51 -21.27
N GLU A 20 11.42 3.58 -21.91
CA GLU A 20 9.99 3.37 -21.69
C GLU A 20 9.67 2.37 -20.55
N SER A 21 10.67 1.72 -19.96
CA SER A 21 10.47 0.64 -18.97
C SER A 21 10.36 1.10 -17.51
N GLY A 22 10.24 2.39 -17.24
CA GLY A 22 10.31 2.89 -15.86
C GLY A 22 9.55 4.17 -15.59
N LYS A 23 8.47 4.45 -16.33
CA LYS A 23 7.52 5.46 -15.86
C LYS A 23 6.76 4.80 -14.72
N ASP A 24 7.14 5.12 -13.48
CA ASP A 24 6.31 4.91 -12.31
C ASP A 24 4.94 5.53 -12.58
N THR A 25 4.04 4.75 -13.17
CA THR A 25 2.65 5.12 -13.40
C THR A 25 1.87 4.88 -12.12
N THR A 26 2.41 5.31 -10.97
CA THR A 26 1.54 5.57 -9.84
C THR A 26 0.76 6.83 -10.20
N THR A 27 -0.48 6.67 -10.64
CA THR A 27 -1.35 7.81 -10.93
C THR A 27 -1.50 8.64 -9.65
N SER A 28 -1.74 9.95 -9.79
CA SER A 28 -1.98 10.84 -8.64
C SER A 28 -3.05 10.27 -7.70
N ASP A 29 -4.03 9.56 -8.25
CA ASP A 29 -5.09 8.89 -7.50
C ASP A 29 -4.58 7.73 -6.66
N GLU A 30 -3.68 6.89 -7.17
CA GLU A 30 -3.08 5.80 -6.41
C GLU A 30 -2.18 6.32 -5.27
N LEU A 31 -1.45 7.42 -5.50
CA LEU A 31 -0.69 8.09 -4.43
C LEU A 31 -1.61 8.68 -3.35
N LEU A 32 -2.74 9.26 -3.75
CA LEU A 32 -3.74 9.82 -2.84
C LEU A 32 -4.42 8.70 -2.02
N LYS A 33 -4.84 7.61 -2.65
CA LYS A 33 -5.40 6.43 -1.98
C LYS A 33 -4.41 5.85 -0.97
N ARG A 34 -3.13 5.72 -1.34
CA ARG A 34 -2.07 5.24 -0.45
C ARG A 34 -1.88 6.18 0.75
N ARG A 35 -1.90 7.50 0.54
CA ARG A 35 -1.80 8.49 1.63
C ARG A 35 -2.99 8.37 2.59
N ILE A 36 -4.22 8.38 2.08
CA ILE A 36 -5.44 8.25 2.90
C ILE A 36 -5.41 6.94 3.70
N TYR A 37 -4.97 5.84 3.08
CA TYR A 37 -4.80 4.56 3.75
C TYR A 37 -3.77 4.65 4.91
N MET A 38 -2.60 5.25 4.68
CA MET A 38 -1.59 5.38 5.73
C MET A 38 -2.04 6.27 6.89
N GLU A 39 -2.71 7.38 6.59
CA GLU A 39 -3.31 8.26 7.59
C GLU A 39 -4.36 7.49 8.40
N PHE A 40 -5.29 6.81 7.74
CA PHE A 40 -6.32 6.02 8.39
C PHE A 40 -5.76 4.86 9.24
N GLN A 41 -4.72 4.15 8.75
CA GLN A 41 -4.03 3.12 9.52
C GLN A 41 -3.42 3.70 10.81
N GLY A 42 -2.85 4.90 10.73
CA GLY A 42 -2.32 5.64 11.88
C GLY A 42 -3.37 5.95 12.94
N PHE A 43 -4.64 6.12 12.57
CA PHE A 43 -5.75 6.33 13.50
C PHE A 43 -6.32 5.02 14.06
N VAL A 44 -6.47 3.98 13.23
CA VAL A 44 -7.20 2.78 13.63
C VAL A 44 -6.42 1.89 14.60
N LEU A 45 -5.10 1.73 14.42
CA LEU A 45 -4.32 0.87 15.32
C LEU A 45 -4.34 1.36 16.78
N PRO A 46 -4.14 2.65 17.07
CA PRO A 46 -4.33 3.18 18.42
C PRO A 46 -5.73 2.93 18.99
N MET A 47 -6.79 3.14 18.20
CA MET A 47 -8.17 2.91 18.66
C MET A 47 -8.44 1.44 19.01
N ILE A 48 -7.86 0.49 18.27
CA ILE A 48 -7.95 -0.94 18.61
C ILE A 48 -7.20 -1.23 19.93
N GLY A 49 -6.02 -0.63 20.12
CA GLY A 49 -5.28 -0.73 21.38
C GLY A 49 -6.06 -0.19 22.58
N GLU A 50 -6.70 0.97 22.42
CA GLU A 50 -7.58 1.55 23.45
C GLU A 50 -8.80 0.68 23.74
N LEU A 51 -9.41 0.09 22.71
CA LEU A 51 -10.51 -0.86 22.87
C LEU A 51 -10.08 -2.07 23.70
N ILE A 52 -8.91 -2.66 23.41
CA ILE A 52 -8.37 -3.78 24.19
C ILE A 52 -8.19 -3.38 25.65
N ASN A 53 -7.50 -2.27 25.91
CA ASN A 53 -7.26 -1.80 27.27
C ASN A 53 -8.56 -1.58 28.04
N ARG A 54 -9.57 -0.99 27.39
CA ARG A 54 -10.88 -0.78 27.99
C ARG A 54 -11.56 -2.10 28.36
N LEU A 55 -11.60 -3.07 27.45
CA LEU A 55 -12.25 -4.36 27.69
C LEU A 55 -11.54 -5.15 28.80
N VAL A 56 -10.22 -5.08 28.87
CA VAL A 56 -9.44 -5.68 29.96
C VAL A 56 -9.78 -5.03 31.31
N LEU A 57 -9.86 -3.70 31.36
CA LEU A 57 -10.24 -2.96 32.58
C LEU A 57 -11.70 -3.22 33.00
N GLU A 58 -12.58 -3.49 32.06
CA GLU A 58 -13.96 -3.93 32.31
C GLU A 58 -14.07 -5.38 32.80
N GLY A 59 -12.95 -6.10 32.90
CA GLY A 59 -12.92 -7.49 33.37
C GLY A 59 -13.46 -8.50 32.35
N LYS A 60 -13.44 -8.15 31.05
CA LYS A 60 -13.84 -9.05 29.97
C LYS A 60 -12.91 -10.25 29.87
N SER A 61 -13.48 -11.39 29.53
CA SER A 61 -12.72 -12.61 29.24
C SER A 61 -11.84 -12.43 28.00
N GLU A 62 -10.76 -13.20 27.90
CA GLU A 62 -9.88 -13.18 26.72
C GLU A 62 -10.67 -13.43 25.42
N ASP A 63 -11.62 -14.36 25.44
CA ASP A 63 -12.47 -14.66 24.29
C ASP A 63 -13.32 -13.46 23.86
N GLU A 64 -13.91 -12.73 24.82
CA GLU A 64 -14.67 -11.51 24.52
C GLU A 64 -13.78 -10.41 23.93
N VAL A 65 -12.57 -10.23 24.47
CA VAL A 65 -11.58 -9.27 23.94
C VAL A 65 -11.19 -9.64 22.51
N VAL A 66 -10.85 -10.91 22.26
CA VAL A 66 -10.47 -11.41 20.94
C VAL A 66 -11.61 -11.27 19.94
N ALA A 67 -12.85 -11.57 20.34
CA ALA A 67 -14.02 -11.40 19.47
C ALA A 67 -14.26 -9.94 19.08
N ALA A 68 -14.14 -9.00 20.04
CA ALA A 68 -14.29 -7.58 19.80
C ALA A 68 -13.19 -7.04 18.86
N VAL A 69 -11.93 -7.42 19.10
CA VAL A 69 -10.78 -7.04 18.27
C VAL A 69 -10.92 -7.58 16.85
N LYS A 70 -11.30 -8.85 16.68
CA LYS A 70 -11.55 -9.44 15.35
C LYS A 70 -12.65 -8.70 14.61
N THR A 71 -13.70 -8.30 15.30
CA THR A 71 -14.81 -7.53 14.72
C THR A 71 -14.35 -6.14 14.27
N ALA A 72 -13.58 -5.43 15.10
CA ALA A 72 -13.00 -4.13 14.74
C ALA A 72 -12.03 -4.23 13.57
N ALA A 73 -11.14 -5.24 13.59
CA ALA A 73 -10.19 -5.52 12.51
C ALA A 73 -10.89 -5.90 11.19
N LYS A 74 -12.03 -6.60 11.26
CA LYS A 74 -12.85 -6.90 10.08
C LYS A 74 -13.40 -5.62 9.45
N GLY A 75 -13.90 -4.68 10.25
CA GLY A 75 -14.31 -3.35 9.77
C GLY A 75 -13.18 -2.62 9.04
N TYR A 76 -11.97 -2.65 9.61
CA TYR A 76 -10.77 -2.10 8.95
C TYR A 76 -10.45 -2.79 7.62
N SER A 77 -10.55 -4.12 7.56
CA SER A 77 -10.31 -4.89 6.33
C SER A 77 -11.32 -4.56 5.22
N THR A 78 -12.60 -4.35 5.58
CA THR A 78 -13.65 -3.93 4.65
C THR A 78 -13.40 -2.52 4.13
N PHE A 79 -13.00 -1.58 5.00
CA PHE A 79 -12.60 -0.23 4.61
C PHE A 79 -11.42 -0.28 3.62
N ARG A 80 -10.37 -1.04 3.94
CA ARG A 80 -9.22 -1.23 3.05
C ARG A 80 -9.64 -1.79 1.68
N LEU A 81 -10.51 -2.79 1.66
CA LEU A 81 -11.02 -3.38 0.41
C LEU A 81 -11.81 -2.37 -0.44
N ALA A 82 -12.59 -1.49 0.17
CA ALA A 82 -13.31 -0.43 -0.53
C ALA A 82 -12.37 0.61 -1.18
N PHE A 83 -11.20 0.85 -0.58
CA PHE A 83 -10.18 1.77 -1.10
C PHE A 83 -9.31 1.16 -2.21
N VAL A 84 -9.11 -0.16 -2.21
CA VAL A 84 -8.25 -0.87 -3.18
C VAL A 84 -9.03 -1.33 -4.43
N ARG A 85 -10.36 -1.48 -4.35
CA ARG A 85 -11.21 -1.96 -5.46
C ARG A 85 -11.83 -0.88 -6.35
N ASN A 86 -11.77 0.39 -5.94
CA ASN A 86 -12.05 1.56 -6.77
C ASN A 86 -10.74 2.24 -7.13
#